data_AF-E7C7Z7-F1
#
_entry.id   AF-E7C7Z7-F1
#
_cell.length_a   1.000
_cell.length_b   1.000
_cell.length_c   1.000
_cell.angle_alpha   90.00
_cell.angle_beta   90.00
_cell.angle_gamma   90.00
#
_symmetry.space_group_name_H-M   'P 1'
#
loop_
_entity.id
_entity.type
_entity.pdbx_description
1 polymer ?
#
loop_
_entity_poly.entity_id
_entity_poly.type
_entity_poly.pdbx_seq_one_letter_code
_entity_poly.pdbx_strand_id
1 'polypeptide(L)' 'MNKISKPEHYTQGTIECIDAIDAMIGDRGRKDHYRASIVKYIWRCFDKGDVVTDLKKARWYLNRLIDGLEK' A
#
# COMPACT_ATOMS: atom_id res chain seq x y z
N MET A 1 -12.40 -4.55 -11.32
CA MET A 1 -11.87 -4.47 -9.93
C MET A 1 -10.35 -4.31 -9.96
N ASN A 2 -9.80 -3.38 -9.18
CA ASN A 2 -8.36 -3.07 -9.17
C ASN A 2 -7.64 -3.92 -8.09
N LYS A 3 -7.01 -5.02 -8.48
CA LYS A 3 -6.25 -5.93 -7.58
C LYS A 3 -5.05 -5.26 -6.86
N ILE A 4 -4.69 -4.03 -7.23
CA ILE A 4 -3.54 -3.30 -6.70
C ILE A 4 -3.97 -2.42 -5.53
N SER A 5 -5.00 -1.60 -5.71
CA SER A 5 -5.44 -0.62 -4.71
C SER A 5 -6.76 -0.97 -4.02
N LYS A 6 -7.55 -1.90 -4.56
CA LYS A 6 -8.91 -2.20 -4.08
C LYS A 6 -9.27 -3.69 -4.30
N PRO A 7 -8.73 -4.61 -3.47
CA PRO A 7 -9.11 -6.01 -3.51
C PRO A 7 -10.59 -6.17 -3.13
N GLU A 8 -11.30 -7.11 -3.75
CA GLU A 8 -12.76 -7.30 -3.60
C GLU A 8 -13.21 -7.56 -2.15
N HIS A 9 -12.29 -8.01 -1.29
CA HIS A 9 -12.58 -8.47 0.07
C HIS A 9 -12.54 -7.35 1.12
N TYR A 10 -12.25 -6.10 0.73
CA TYR A 10 -12.10 -4.95 1.67
C TYR A 10 -12.98 -3.75 1.34
N THR A 11 -13.95 -3.88 0.45
CA THR A 11 -14.79 -2.76 -0.03
C THR A 11 -16.13 -2.67 0.72
N GLN A 12 -16.12 -2.73 2.05
CA GLN A 12 -17.30 -2.49 2.87
C GLN A 12 -17.24 -1.08 3.47
N GLY A 13 -18.17 -0.20 3.07
CA GLY A 13 -18.29 1.17 3.58
C GLY A 13 -17.70 2.26 2.69
N THR A 14 -17.74 3.50 3.18
CA THR A 14 -17.26 4.72 2.47
C THR A 14 -15.79 5.05 2.74
N ILE A 15 -15.18 4.42 3.74
CA ILE A 15 -13.79 4.64 4.16
C ILE A 15 -12.96 3.44 3.70
N GLU A 16 -11.85 3.70 3.00
CA GLU A 16 -10.92 2.63 2.64
C GLU A 16 -10.14 2.17 3.88
N CYS A 17 -9.93 0.86 4.02
CA CYS A 17 -9.25 0.27 5.18
C CYS A 17 -7.85 0.88 5.43
N ILE A 18 -7.11 1.22 4.37
CA ILE A 18 -5.80 1.87 4.51
C ILE A 18 -5.89 3.25 5.17
N ASP A 19 -6.93 4.02 4.87
CA ASP A 19 -7.10 5.36 5.43
C ASP A 19 -7.46 5.27 6.93
N ALA A 20 -8.24 4.25 7.31
CA ALA A 20 -8.50 3.95 8.72
C ALA A 20 -7.21 3.55 9.46
N ILE A 21 -6.39 2.68 8.87
CA ILE A 21 -5.09 2.29 9.43
C ILE A 21 -4.19 3.51 9.62
N ASP A 22 -4.08 4.36 8.61
CA ASP A 22 -3.25 5.57 8.66
C ASP A 22 -3.67 6.53 9.77
N ALA A 23 -4.99 6.67 10.01
CA ALA A 23 -5.52 7.45 11.11
C ALA A 23 -5.19 6.84 12.50
N MET A 24 -5.14 5.51 12.60
CA MET A 24 -4.85 4.81 13.86
C MET A 24 -3.37 4.84 14.26
N ILE A 25 -2.45 4.73 13.29
CA ILE A 25 -1.00 4.56 13.58
C ILE A 25 -0.19 5.87 13.58
N GLY A 26 -0.83 6.98 13.19
CA GLY A 26 -0.19 8.30 13.13
C GLY A 26 0.90 8.42 12.05
N ASP A 27 1.51 9.60 11.94
CA ASP A 27 2.40 9.93 10.82
C ASP A 27 3.64 9.04 10.72
N ARG A 28 4.35 8.83 11.84
CA ARG A 28 5.55 7.98 11.87
C ARG A 28 5.19 6.52 11.55
N GLY A 29 4.13 6.00 12.17
CA GLY A 29 3.65 4.63 11.94
C GLY A 29 3.28 4.41 10.47
N ARG A 30 2.60 5.37 9.84
CA ARG A 30 2.24 5.34 8.42
C ARG A 30 3.47 5.26 7.53
N LYS A 31 4.48 6.10 7.77
CA LYS A 31 5.74 6.09 6.99
C LYS A 31 6.43 4.73 7.08
N ASP A 32 6.53 4.16 8.27
CA ASP A 32 7.17 2.86 8.48
C ASP A 32 6.34 1.71 7.87
N HIS A 33 5.01 1.76 7.96
CA HIS A 33 4.10 0.81 7.31
C HIS A 33 4.28 0.80 5.78
N TYR A 34 4.34 1.98 5.16
CA TYR A 34 4.54 2.09 3.72
C TYR A 34 5.92 1.57 3.29
N ARG A 35 6.99 1.94 4.02
CA ARG A 35 8.35 1.42 3.77
C ARG A 35 8.40 -0.10 3.83
N ALA A 36 7.83 -0.71 4.87
CA ALA A 36 7.79 -2.16 5.01
C ALA A 36 6.99 -2.83 3.88
N SER A 37 5.86 -2.23 3.48
CA SER A 37 5.07 -2.74 2.35
C SER A 37 5.80 -2.65 1.01
N ILE A 38 6.51 -1.55 0.74
CA ILE A 38 7.34 -1.40 -0.46
C ILE A 38 8.40 -2.50 -0.51
N VAL A 39 9.18 -2.67 0.56
CA VAL A 39 10.22 -3.70 0.66
C VAL A 39 9.62 -5.10 0.46
N LYS A 40 8.50 -5.41 1.11
CA LYS A 40 7.78 -6.69 0.96
C LYS A 40 7.43 -6.98 -0.50
N TYR A 41 6.90 -6.01 -1.24
CA TYR A 41 6.50 -6.21 -2.63
C TYR A 41 7.69 -6.27 -3.59
N ILE A 42 8.74 -5.48 -3.36
CA ILE A 42 9.98 -5.56 -4.15
C ILE A 42 10.67 -6.91 -3.92
N TRP A 43 10.81 -7.32 -2.66
CA TRP A 43 11.47 -8.59 -2.30
C TRP A 43 10.79 -9.78 -2.98
N ARG A 44 9.46 -9.88 -2.87
CA ARG A 44 8.74 -11.08 -3.33
C ARG A 44 8.44 -11.11 -4.83
N CYS A 45 8.66 -10.03 -5.58
CA CYS A 45 8.12 -9.93 -6.94
C CYS A 45 8.67 -10.98 -7.90
N PHE A 46 9.88 -11.51 -7.66
CA PHE A 46 10.48 -12.59 -8.45
C PHE A 46 10.32 -13.98 -7.81
N ASP A 47 9.88 -14.06 -6.57
CA ASP A 47 9.76 -15.32 -5.82
C ASP A 47 8.32 -15.88 -5.83
N LYS A 48 7.30 -15.02 -5.94
CA LYS A 48 5.88 -15.42 -5.89
C LYS A 48 4.97 -14.50 -6.72
N GLY A 49 4.19 -15.12 -7.61
CA GLY A 49 3.00 -14.50 -8.23
C GLY A 49 3.30 -13.74 -9.52
N ASP A 50 2.56 -12.65 -9.75
CA ASP A 50 2.69 -11.77 -10.91
C ASP A 50 3.61 -10.58 -10.57
N VAL A 51 4.83 -10.63 -11.12
CA VAL A 51 5.89 -9.61 -10.97
C VAL A 51 5.35 -8.21 -11.18
N VAL A 52 4.56 -8.00 -12.25
CA VAL A 52 4.06 -6.67 -12.62
C VAL A 52 3.03 -6.17 -11.61
N THR A 53 2.17 -7.05 -11.12
CA THR A 53 1.21 -6.71 -10.06
C THR A 53 1.93 -6.29 -8.77
N ASP A 54 3.04 -6.94 -8.44
CA ASP A 54 3.81 -6.63 -7.23
C ASP A 54 4.57 -5.32 -7.34
N LEU A 55 5.19 -5.06 -8.49
CA LEU A 55 5.81 -3.76 -8.78
C LEU A 55 4.76 -2.63 -8.74
N LYS A 56 3.55 -2.87 -9.26
CA LYS A 56 2.46 -1.90 -9.16
C LYS A 56 2.00 -1.66 -7.72
N LYS A 57 1.98 -2.69 -6.87
CA LYS A 57 1.71 -2.53 -5.42
C LYS A 57 2.81 -1.73 -4.73
N ALA A 58 4.07 -2.03 -4.99
CA ALA A 58 5.20 -1.26 -4.46
C ALA A 58 5.08 0.23 -4.85
N ARG A 59 4.83 0.52 -6.14
CA ARG A 59 4.62 1.88 -6.63
C ARG A 59 3.43 2.58 -5.95
N TRP A 60 2.36 1.86 -5.68
CA TRP A 60 1.19 2.44 -5.01
C TRP A 60 1.50 2.92 -3.58
N TYR A 61 2.24 2.13 -2.79
CA TYR A 61 2.69 2.56 -1.46
C TYR A 61 3.72 3.69 -1.54
N LEU A 62 4.61 3.66 -2.55
CA LEU A 62 5.59 4.72 -2.77
C LEU A 62 4.92 6.06 -3.07
N ASN A 63 3.92 6.08 -3.96
CA ASN A 63 3.18 7.29 -4.28
C ASN A 63 2.51 7.88 -3.03
N ARG A 64 1.82 7.06 -2.22
CA ARG A 64 1.20 7.56 -0.97
C ARG A 64 2.23 8.12 0.02
N LEU A 65 3.43 7.56 0.06
CA LEU A 65 4.50 8.08 0.90
C LEU A 65 4.97 9.45 0.41
N ILE A 66 5.15 9.62 -0.90
CA ILE A 66 5.50 10.90 -1.53
C ILE A 66 4.39 11.93 -1.27
N ASP A 67 3.13 11.59 -1.57
CA ASP A 67 1.97 12.45 -1.35
C ASP A 67 1.83 12.90 0.13
N GLY A 68 2.28 12.06 1.07
CA GLY A 68 2.28 12.39 2.50
C GLY A 68 3.43 13.29 2.94
N LEU A 69 4.50 13.39 2.16
CA LEU A 69 5.68 14.23 2.44
C LEU A 69 5.65 15.57 1.70
N GLU A 70 4.93 15.65 0.57
CA GLU A 70 4.75 16.88 -0.22
C GLU A 70 3.65 17.81 0.33
N LYS A 71 2.95 17.40 1.40
CA LYS A 71 1.96 18.22 2.12
C LYS A 71 2.62 19.08 3.20
#